data_AF-A0A2V2YDZ1-F1
#
_entry.id   AF-A0A2V2YDZ1-F1
#
_cell.length_a   1.000
_cell.length_b   1.000
_cell.length_c   1.000
_cell.angle_alpha   90.00
_cell.angle_beta   90.00
_cell.angle_gamma   90.00
#
_symmetry.space_group_name_H-M   'P 1'
#
loop_
_entity.id
_entity.type
_entity.pdbx_description
1 polymer ?
#
loop_
_entity_poly.entity_id
_entity_poly.type
_entity_poly.pdbx_seq_one_letter_code
_entity_poly.pdbx_strand_id
1 'polypeptide(L)'
;MHLNTKKCCDHVFDVADIKPPLLRQPEVFQTVDPNLYGGNAQRFTEATCPQCEKDYYLWLKQEGQSWRILTISPRGPRQIMPRGEA
;
A
#
# COMPACT_ATOMS: atom_id res chain seq x y z
N MET A 1 -7.61 16.02 0.66
CA MET A 1 -6.85 15.01 -0.09
C MET A 1 -7.74 13.77 -0.21
N HIS A 2 -8.14 13.38 -1.43
CA HIS A 2 -9.12 12.30 -1.63
C HIS A 2 -8.50 10.91 -1.36
N LEU A 3 -8.68 10.44 -0.13
CA LEU A 3 -8.10 9.21 0.44
C LEU A 3 -8.62 7.88 -0.13
N ASN A 4 -9.50 7.91 -1.14
CA ASN A 4 -10.15 6.72 -1.72
C ASN A 4 -9.78 6.46 -3.18
N THR A 5 -8.66 7.01 -3.64
CA THR A 5 -8.27 6.87 -5.04
C THR A 5 -7.55 5.55 -5.23
N LYS A 6 -8.17 4.55 -5.89
CA LYS A 6 -7.53 3.28 -6.33
C LYS A 6 -6.93 3.38 -7.73
N LYS A 7 -6.97 4.58 -8.31
CA LYS A 7 -6.55 4.88 -9.66
C LYS A 7 -5.24 5.66 -9.64
N CYS A 8 -4.26 5.22 -10.40
CA CYS A 8 -3.08 6.01 -10.69
C CYS A 8 -2.98 6.25 -12.19
N CYS A 9 -2.83 7.52 -12.59
CA CYS A 9 -2.89 7.94 -13.99
C CYS A 9 -4.21 7.45 -14.63
N ASP A 10 -4.14 6.50 -15.56
CA ASP A 10 -5.30 5.84 -16.16
C ASP A 10 -5.51 4.38 -15.68
N HIS A 11 -4.60 3.84 -14.88
CA HIS A 11 -4.67 2.48 -14.35
C HIS A 11 -5.47 2.42 -13.05
N VAL A 12 -6.49 1.56 -12.99
CA VAL A 12 -7.23 1.26 -11.76
C VAL A 12 -6.68 -0.02 -11.17
N PHE A 13 -6.14 0.06 -9.96
CA PHE A 13 -5.64 -1.13 -9.27
C PHE A 13 -6.83 -1.96 -8.76
N ASP A 14 -6.86 -3.21 -9.19
CA ASP A 14 -7.87 -4.19 -8.79
C ASP A 14 -7.22 -5.46 -8.21
N VAL A 15 -8.01 -6.45 -7.82
CA VAL A 15 -7.52 -7.67 -7.16
C VAL A 15 -6.53 -8.46 -8.04
N ALA A 16 -6.61 -8.28 -9.36
CA ALA A 16 -5.66 -8.84 -10.32
C ALA A 16 -4.25 -8.23 -10.21
N ASP A 17 -4.12 -6.99 -9.72
CA ASP A 17 -2.84 -6.33 -9.48
C ASP A 17 -2.20 -6.74 -8.14
N ILE A 18 -2.95 -7.46 -7.30
CA ILE A 18 -2.44 -7.96 -6.02
C ILE A 18 -1.43 -9.07 -6.30
N LYS A 19 -0.15 -8.73 -6.20
CA LYS A 19 0.95 -9.68 -6.37
C LYS A 19 1.40 -10.23 -5.02
N PRO A 20 1.59 -11.55 -4.89
CA PRO A 20 2.31 -12.11 -3.74
C PRO A 20 3.81 -11.77 -3.83
N PRO A 21 4.52 -11.61 -2.70
CA PRO A 21 4.05 -11.84 -1.32
C PRO A 21 3.20 -10.69 -0.75
N LEU A 22 2.22 -11.04 0.09
CA LEU A 22 1.46 -10.05 0.85
C LEU A 22 2.27 -9.62 2.07
N LEU A 23 2.63 -8.34 2.09
CA LEU A 23 3.39 -7.71 3.15
C LEU A 23 2.51 -7.40 4.36
N ARG A 24 3.13 -7.42 5.54
CA ARG A 24 2.53 -6.97 6.79
C ARG A 24 2.83 -5.49 7.01
N GLN A 25 2.03 -4.87 7.87
CA GLN A 25 2.19 -3.46 8.25
C GLN A 25 3.63 -3.06 8.64
N PRO A 26 4.37 -3.81 9.49
CA PRO A 26 5.75 -3.46 9.82
C PRO A 26 6.71 -3.56 8.64
N GLU A 27 6.41 -4.34 7.60
CA GLU A 27 7.27 -4.43 6.41
C GLU A 27 7.10 -3.20 5.51
N VAL A 28 5.92 -2.58 5.53
CA VAL A 28 5.60 -1.40 4.71
C VAL A 28 5.87 -0.09 5.43
N PHE A 29 5.44 0.02 6.68
CA PHE A 29 5.48 1.26 7.45
C PHE A 29 6.49 1.22 8.60
N GLN A 30 7.19 0.10 8.82
CA GLN A 30 8.10 -0.08 9.95
C GLN A 30 7.43 0.20 11.32
N THR A 31 6.11 0.12 11.37
CA THR A 31 5.30 0.32 12.58
C THR A 31 4.25 -0.78 12.67
N VAL A 32 3.84 -1.06 13.90
CA VAL A 32 2.73 -1.96 14.22
C VAL A 32 1.67 -1.12 14.94
N ASP A 33 0.86 -0.41 14.18
CA ASP A 33 -0.30 0.31 14.67
C ASP A 33 -1.60 -0.47 14.36
N PRO A 34 -2.26 -1.06 15.38
CA PRO A 34 -3.49 -1.82 15.18
C PRO A 34 -4.67 -0.94 14.74
N ASN A 35 -4.57 0.39 14.89
CA ASN A 35 -5.58 1.36 14.47
C ASN A 35 -5.28 1.96 13.08
N LEU A 36 -4.25 1.48 12.37
CA LEU A 36 -3.87 2.02 11.08
C LEU A 36 -5.05 1.88 10.11
N TYR A 37 -5.49 3.00 9.56
CA TYR A 37 -6.69 3.07 8.72
C TYR A 37 -7.95 2.53 9.41
N GLY A 38 -8.08 2.80 10.71
CA GLY A 38 -9.20 2.36 11.54
C GLY A 38 -9.29 0.85 11.70
N GLY A 39 -8.17 0.12 11.56
CA GLY A 39 -8.13 -1.34 11.62
C GLY A 39 -8.73 -2.04 10.39
N ASN A 40 -9.05 -1.31 9.32
CA ASN A 40 -9.67 -1.91 8.13
C ASN A 40 -8.65 -2.59 7.21
N ALA A 41 -7.41 -2.10 7.15
CA ALA A 41 -6.36 -2.68 6.32
C ALA A 41 -5.52 -3.68 7.13
N GLN A 42 -5.45 -4.92 6.65
CA GLN A 42 -4.79 -6.03 7.34
C GLN A 42 -3.49 -6.47 6.66
N ARG A 43 -3.44 -6.32 5.34
CA ARG A 43 -2.32 -6.71 4.49
C ARG A 43 -2.02 -5.62 3.49
N PHE A 44 -0.81 -5.67 2.96
CA PHE A 44 -0.33 -4.71 1.97
C PHE A 44 0.36 -5.46 0.84
N THR A 45 0.42 -4.86 -0.33
CA THR A 45 1.27 -5.37 -1.41
C THR A 45 1.83 -4.20 -2.22
N GLU A 46 2.97 -4.43 -2.85
CA GLU A 46 3.61 -3.48 -3.74
C GLU A 46 3.09 -3.69 -5.16
N ALA A 47 2.56 -2.62 -5.76
CA ALA A 47 2.21 -2.63 -7.17
C ALA A 47 2.76 -1.40 -7.87
N THR A 48 3.40 -1.65 -9.01
CA THR A 48 3.96 -0.60 -9.86
C THR A 48 2.92 -0.21 -10.89
N CYS A 49 2.67 1.09 -11.03
CA CYS A 49 1.77 1.59 -12.06
C CYS A 49 2.42 1.45 -13.44
N PRO A 50 1.82 0.77 -14.43
CA PRO A 50 2.42 0.59 -15.75
C PRO A 50 2.48 1.89 -16.58
N GLN A 51 1.75 2.93 -16.18
CA GLN A 51 1.68 4.21 -16.90
C GLN A 51 2.77 5.20 -16.46
N CYS A 52 3.11 5.22 -15.17
CA CYS A 52 4.07 6.17 -14.61
C CYS A 52 5.27 5.50 -13.94
N GLU A 53 5.33 4.17 -13.96
CA GLU A 53 6.41 3.34 -13.38
C GLU A 53 6.68 3.63 -11.89
N LYS A 54 5.69 4.19 -11.20
CA LYS A 54 5.77 4.49 -9.77
C LYS A 54 5.25 3.32 -8.96
N ASP A 55 5.95 3.03 -7.87
CA ASP A 55 5.52 2.03 -6.90
C ASP A 55 4.47 2.59 -5.95
N TYR A 56 3.45 1.79 -5.68
CA TYR A 56 2.38 2.07 -4.75
C TYR A 56 2.23 0.91 -3.78
N TYR A 57 1.88 1.24 -2.54
CA TYR A 57 1.38 0.28 -1.57
C TYR A 57 -0.13 0.18 -1.70
N LEU A 58 -0.61 -1.01 -2.06
CA LEU A 58 -2.02 -1.37 -2.06
C LEU A 58 -2.42 -1.80 -0.64
N TRP A 59 -3.44 -1.14 -0.09
CA TRP A 59 -3.97 -1.44 1.23
C TRP A 59 -5.08 -2.46 1.08
N LEU A 60 -4.89 -3.65 1.66
CA LEU A 60 -5.79 -4.79 1.46
C LEU A 60 -6.59 -5.09 2.73
N LYS A 61 -7.89 -5.31 2.54
CA LYS A 61 -8.79 -5.88 3.54
C LYS A 61 -9.18 -7.29 3.13
N GLN A 62 -9.15 -8.20 4.08
CA GLN A 62 -9.66 -9.54 3.86
C GLN A 62 -11.20 -9.50 3.88
N GLU A 63 -11.83 -9.95 2.80
CA GLU A 63 -13.27 -10.21 2.71
C GLU A 63 -13.46 -11.71 2.44
N GLY A 64 -13.62 -12.49 3.51
CA GLY A 64 -13.72 -13.95 3.45
C GLY A 64 -12.43 -14.59 2.93
N GLN A 65 -12.50 -15.21 1.75
CA GLN A 65 -11.38 -15.88 1.08
C GLN A 65 -10.66 -14.99 0.05
N SER A 66 -11.12 -13.74 -0.14
CA SER A 66 -10.57 -12.81 -1.12
C SER A 66 -10.01 -11.55 -0.44
N TRP A 67 -9.15 -10.85 -1.16
CA TRP A 67 -8.58 -9.57 -0.73
C TRP A 67 -9.23 -8.44 -1.53
N ARG A 68 -9.59 -7.35 -0.85
CA ARG A 68 -10.10 -6.14 -1.48
C ARG A 68 -9.15 -4.98 -1.23
N ILE A 69 -8.78 -4.28 -2.29
CA ILE A 69 -8.02 -3.04 -2.20
C ILE A 69 -8.95 -1.96 -1.64
N LEU A 70 -8.58 -1.38 -0.50
CA LEU A 70 -9.26 -0.24 0.10
C LEU A 70 -8.78 1.06 -0.53
N THR A 71 -7.46 1.23 -0.60
CA THR A 71 -6.81 2.44 -1.12
C THR A 71 -5.40 2.11 -1.61
N ILE A 72 -4.81 3.03 -2.36
CA ILE A 72 -3.38 3.04 -2.66
C ILE A 72 -2.72 4.19 -1.94
N SER A 73 -1.53 3.95 -1.42
CA SER A 73 -0.61 5.00 -1.03
C SER A 73 0.58 4.96 -1.96
N PRO A 74 1.10 6.11 -2.45
CA PRO A 74 2.42 6.10 -3.06
C PRO A 74 3.38 5.44 -2.08
N ARG A 75 4.27 4.59 -2.63
CA ARG A 75 5.48 4.23 -1.90
C ARG A 75 6.21 5.54 -1.71
N GLY A 76 6.05 6.11 -0.53
CA GLY A 76 6.77 7.33 -0.16
C GLY A 76 8.26 7.09 -0.46
N PRO A 77 9.05 8.16 -0.67
CA PRO A 77 10.50 7.98 -0.70
C PRO A 77 10.83 7.13 0.52
N ARG A 78 11.48 5.98 0.31
CA ARG A 78 12.12 5.23 1.39
C ARG A 78 12.77 6.32 2.22
N GLN A 79 12.22 6.62 3.39
CA GLN A 79 12.87 7.56 4.27
C GLN A 79 14.01 6.71 4.83
N ILE A 80 15.06 6.57 4.02
CA ILE A 80 16.42 6.59 4.52
C ILE A 80 16.45 7.84 5.39
N MET A 81 16.08 7.66 6.66
CA MET A 81 16.48 8.60 7.69
C MET A 81 18.00 8.69 7.49
N PRO A 82 18.56 9.84 7.11
CA PRO A 82 20.00 9.98 7.19
C PRO A 82 20.34 9.74 8.65
N ARG A 83 20.95 8.58 8.92
CA ARG A 83 21.60 8.30 10.17
C ARG A 83 22.89 9.10 10.14
N GLY A 84 22.83 10.37 10.55
CA GLY A 84 24.02 11.21 10.75
C GLY A 84 23.78 12.69 10.54
N GLU A 85 23.87 13.45 11.63
CA GLU A 85 24.39 14.83 11.82
C GLU A 85 23.71 15.40 13.08
N ALA A 86 24.36 15.73 14.20
CA ALA A 86 25.76 15.75 14.61
C ALA A 86 25.83 15.56 16.14
#